data_AF-A0A2N6T2K0-F1
#
_entry.id   AF-A0A2N6T2K0-F1
#
_cell.length_a   1.000
_cell.length_b   1.000
_cell.length_c   1.000
_cell.angle_alpha   90.00
_cell.angle_beta   90.00
_cell.angle_gamma   90.00
#
_symmetry.space_group_name_H-M   'P 1'
#
loop_
_entity.id
_entity.type
_entity.pdbx_description
1 polymer ?
#
loop_
_entity_poly.entity_id
_entity_poly.type
_entity_poly.pdbx_seq_one_letter_code
_entity_poly.pdbx_strand_id
1 'polypeptide(L)'
;ETLASFDAQVLIDAGCNPSHIRTWAKVHTVYYGKTKFTRKQANAIKVARSTQKSLDQLAYIEGQLVPIADPAEKWRLRLALLSVPGDFATLQRRAKTIVPEVDKPAPE
;
A
#
# COMPACT_ATOMS: atom_id res chain seq x y z
N GLU A 1 8.83 8.14 -8.08
CA GLU A 1 9.62 7.66 -6.93
C GLU A 1 9.27 6.22 -6.59
N THR A 2 10.24 5.44 -6.10
CA THR A 2 10.03 4.02 -5.76
C THR A 2 10.00 3.82 -4.24
N LEU A 3 9.27 2.81 -3.76
CA LEU A 3 9.14 2.51 -2.32
C LEU A 3 10.48 2.25 -1.63
N ALA A 4 11.51 1.78 -2.35
CA ALA A 4 12.82 1.49 -1.79
C ALA A 4 13.67 2.75 -1.55
N SER A 5 13.38 3.85 -2.24
CA SER A 5 14.08 5.13 -2.13
C SER A 5 13.27 6.17 -1.36
N PHE A 6 12.24 5.74 -0.62
CA PHE A 6 11.42 6.65 0.16
C PHE A 6 12.26 7.30 1.26
N ASP A 7 12.43 8.62 1.18
CA ASP A 7 12.99 9.44 2.24
C ASP A 7 12.00 10.56 2.57
N ALA A 8 11.47 10.51 3.79
CA ALA A 8 10.48 11.47 4.25
C ALA A 8 11.04 12.90 4.28
N GLN A 9 12.34 13.07 4.58
CA GLN A 9 12.96 14.40 4.67
C GLN A 9 13.12 15.03 3.28
N VAL A 10 13.56 14.24 2.30
CA VAL A 10 13.68 14.69 0.90
C VAL A 10 12.32 15.14 0.35
N LEU A 11 11.24 14.43 0.70
CA LEU A 11 9.90 14.78 0.27
C LEU A 11 9.36 16.05 0.95
N ILE A 12 9.69 16.27 2.22
CA ILE A 12 9.36 17.50 2.94
C ILE A 12 10.10 18.67 2.26
N ASP A 13 11.39 18.52 1.99
CA ASP A 13 12.23 19.55 1.37
C ASP A 13 11.79 19.84 -0.07
N ALA A 14 11.23 18.85 -0.78
CA ALA A 14 10.60 18.99 -2.08
C ALA A 14 9.22 19.68 -2.05
N GLY A 15 8.72 20.04 -0.86
CA GLY A 15 7.42 20.70 -0.69
C GLY A 15 6.21 19.78 -0.85
N CYS A 16 6.38 18.45 -0.71
CA CYS A 16 5.24 17.53 -0.75
C CYS A 16 4.32 17.71 0.46
N ASN A 17 3.03 17.39 0.26
CA ASN A 17 2.01 17.53 1.29
C ASN A 17 2.36 16.67 2.53
N PRO A 18 2.47 17.25 3.74
CA PRO A 18 2.81 16.52 4.96
C PRO A 18 1.89 15.33 5.27
N SER A 19 0.61 15.42 4.90
CA SER A 19 -0.37 14.35 5.09
C SER A 19 -0.06 13.13 4.20
N HIS A 20 0.41 13.36 2.97
CA HIS A 20 0.84 12.29 2.07
C HIS A 20 2.12 11.63 2.60
N ILE A 21 3.08 12.43 3.08
CA ILE A 21 4.34 11.95 3.64
C ILE A 21 4.10 11.03 4.84
N ARG A 22 3.20 11.42 5.76
CA ARG A 22 2.80 10.55 6.89
C ARG A 22 2.20 9.22 6.42
N THR A 23 1.38 9.27 5.37
CA THR A 23 0.76 8.06 4.80
C THR A 23 1.83 7.16 4.17
N TRP A 24 2.72 7.72 3.36
CA TRP A 24 3.82 6.98 2.73
C TRP A 24 4.81 6.43 3.76
N ALA A 25 5.07 7.13 4.87
CA ALA A 25 5.89 6.62 5.97
C ALA A 25 5.26 5.38 6.64
N LYS A 26 3.93 5.39 6.83
CA LYS A 26 3.20 4.20 7.32
C LYS A 26 3.32 3.04 6.34
N VAL A 27 3.15 3.29 5.03
CA VAL A 27 3.35 2.28 3.98
C VAL A 27 4.78 1.74 4.07
N HIS A 28 5.80 2.60 4.08
CA HIS A 28 7.19 2.17 4.17
C HIS A 28 7.42 1.27 5.40
N THR A 29 6.83 1.61 6.55
CA THR A 29 6.90 0.81 7.78
C THR A 29 6.22 -0.56 7.62
N VAL A 30 5.13 -0.68 6.86
CA VAL A 30 4.48 -1.97 6.58
C VAL A 30 5.37 -2.87 5.72
N TYR A 31 6.05 -2.31 4.72
CA TYR A 31 6.84 -3.08 3.75
C TYR A 31 8.27 -3.35 4.21
N TYR A 32 8.88 -2.48 5.01
CA TYR A 32 10.27 -2.62 5.46
C TYR A 32 10.43 -2.69 6.99
N GLY A 33 9.36 -2.46 7.75
CA GLY A 33 9.38 -2.62 9.21
C GLY A 33 9.27 -4.08 9.67
N LYS A 34 9.44 -4.28 10.98
CA LYS A 34 9.35 -5.62 11.59
C LYS A 34 7.94 -6.20 11.47
N THR A 35 7.82 -7.42 10.95
CA THR A 35 6.56 -8.14 10.88
C THR A 35 6.75 -9.64 11.11
N LYS A 36 5.73 -10.32 11.66
CA LYS A 36 5.73 -11.79 11.78
C LYS A 36 5.54 -12.49 10.43
N PHE A 37 5.10 -11.76 9.40
CA PHE A 37 4.82 -12.29 8.05
C PHE A 37 5.94 -11.97 7.06
N THR A 38 7.20 -12.15 7.45
CA THR A 38 8.40 -11.77 6.67
C THR A 38 8.40 -12.32 5.24
N ARG A 39 7.97 -13.57 5.04
CA ARG A 39 7.88 -14.18 3.69
C ARG A 39 6.84 -13.50 2.80
N LYS A 40 5.69 -13.09 3.37
CA LYS A 40 4.65 -12.34 2.62
C LYS A 40 5.11 -10.92 2.32
N GLN A 41 5.82 -10.29 3.26
CA GLN A 41 6.42 -8.97 3.08
C GLN A 41 7.46 -8.95 1.95
N ALA A 42 8.40 -9.90 1.95
CA ALA A 42 9.39 -10.02 0.88
C ALA A 42 8.73 -10.23 -0.50
N ASN A 43 7.68 -11.06 -0.56
CA ASN A 43 6.91 -11.24 -1.79
C ASN A 43 6.20 -9.95 -2.21
N ALA A 44 5.58 -9.23 -1.27
CA ALA A 44 4.92 -7.96 -1.54
C ALA A 44 5.89 -6.92 -2.11
N ILE A 45 7.11 -6.80 -1.56
CA ILE A 45 8.15 -5.95 -2.11
C ILE A 45 8.52 -6.38 -3.54
N LYS A 46 8.71 -7.67 -3.78
CA LYS A 46 9.05 -8.20 -5.10
C LYS A 46 7.98 -7.86 -6.13
N VAL A 47 6.71 -8.09 -5.81
CA VAL A 47 5.57 -7.80 -6.69
C VAL A 47 5.39 -6.29 -6.89
N ALA A 48 5.53 -5.48 -5.85
CA ALA A 48 5.44 -4.02 -5.96
C ALA A 48 6.53 -3.45 -6.90
N ARG A 49 7.75 -4.01 -6.83
CA ARG A 49 8.85 -3.66 -7.74
C ARG A 49 8.58 -4.12 -9.17
N SER A 50 8.12 -5.36 -9.36
CA SER A 50 7.87 -5.90 -10.71
C SER A 50 6.71 -5.21 -11.41
N THR A 51 5.73 -4.70 -10.66
CA THR A 51 4.57 -3.98 -11.19
C THR A 51 4.76 -2.45 -11.19
N GLN A 52 5.97 -1.98 -10.84
CA GLN A 52 6.36 -0.57 -10.78
C GLN A 52 5.34 0.32 -10.05
N LYS A 53 4.82 -0.14 -8.89
CA LYS A 53 3.82 0.63 -8.14
C LYS A 53 4.36 1.94 -7.62
N SER A 54 3.59 3.00 -7.82
CA SER A 54 3.86 4.31 -7.21
C SER A 54 3.56 4.29 -5.70
N LEU A 55 4.13 5.24 -4.97
CA LEU A 55 3.84 5.43 -3.55
C LEU A 55 2.35 5.68 -3.29
N ASP A 56 1.67 6.44 -4.16
CA ASP A 56 0.23 6.67 -4.07
C ASP A 56 -0.61 5.41 -4.27
N GLN A 57 -0.22 4.54 -5.22
CA GLN A 57 -0.88 3.24 -5.40
C GLN A 57 -0.73 2.38 -4.15
N LEU A 58 0.46 2.36 -3.54
CA LEU A 58 0.71 1.60 -2.31
C LEU A 58 -0.06 2.19 -1.12
N ALA A 59 -0.10 3.52 -0.98
CA ALA A 59 -0.91 4.20 0.02
C ALA A 59 -2.40 3.87 -0.12
N TYR A 60 -2.91 3.87 -1.35
CA TYR A 60 -4.29 3.48 -1.62
C TYR A 60 -4.56 2.04 -1.21
N ILE A 61 -3.69 1.10 -1.58
CA ILE A 61 -3.80 -0.32 -1.17
C ILE A 61 -3.86 -0.44 0.34
N GLU A 62 -2.92 0.19 1.06
CA GLU A 62 -2.91 0.12 2.53
C GLU A 62 -4.17 0.75 3.14
N GLY A 63 -4.68 1.84 2.58
CA GLY A 63 -5.94 2.45 2.98
C GLY A 63 -7.14 1.52 2.84
N GLN A 64 -7.22 0.75 1.75
CA GLN A 64 -8.28 -0.25 1.56
C GLN A 64 -8.20 -1.41 2.56
N LEU A 65 -7.01 -1.68 3.08
CA LEU A 65 -6.78 -2.78 4.01
C LEU A 65 -7.01 -2.39 5.47
N VAL A 66 -7.04 -1.10 5.82
CA VAL A 66 -7.31 -0.61 7.18
C VAL A 66 -8.46 -1.35 7.88
N PRO A 67 -9.67 -1.48 7.30
CA PRO A 67 -10.82 -2.12 7.96
C PRO A 67 -10.68 -3.63 8.18
N ILE A 68 -9.69 -4.28 7.55
CA ILE A 68 -9.50 -5.73 7.67
C ILE A 68 -8.83 -6.06 9.02
N ALA A 69 -9.60 -6.69 9.92
CA ALA A 69 -9.15 -7.05 11.26
C ALA A 69 -8.14 -8.21 11.24
N ASP A 70 -8.35 -9.23 10.40
CA ASP A 70 -7.46 -10.39 10.33
C ASP A 70 -6.13 -10.03 9.63
N PRO A 71 -4.98 -10.14 10.32
CA PRO A 71 -3.67 -9.90 9.71
C PRO A 71 -3.36 -10.86 8.57
N ALA A 72 -3.79 -12.12 8.63
CA ALA A 72 -3.49 -13.11 7.60
C ALA A 72 -4.22 -12.77 6.29
N GLU A 73 -5.51 -12.43 6.38
CA GLU A 73 -6.34 -11.96 5.28
C GLU A 73 -5.87 -10.61 4.73
N LYS A 74 -5.50 -9.66 5.61
CA LYS A 74 -4.90 -8.38 5.23
C LYS A 74 -3.69 -8.57 4.31
N TRP A 75 -2.79 -9.50 4.63
CA TRP A 75 -1.65 -9.82 3.76
C TRP A 75 -2.05 -10.54 2.47
N ARG A 76 -3.09 -11.39 2.50
CA ARG A 76 -3.59 -12.07 1.29
C ARG A 76 -4.14 -11.04 0.30
N LEU A 77 -4.99 -10.13 0.77
CA LEU A 77 -5.57 -9.04 -0.01
C LEU A 77 -4.50 -8.05 -0.50
N ARG A 78 -3.50 -7.73 0.33
CA ARG A 78 -2.34 -6.91 -0.09
C ARG A 78 -1.65 -7.48 -1.32
N LEU A 79 -1.31 -8.76 -1.28
CA LEU A 79 -0.65 -9.43 -2.42
C LEU A 79 -1.55 -9.49 -3.65
N ALA A 80 -2.86 -9.73 -3.46
CA ALA A 80 -3.82 -9.74 -4.57
C ALA A 80 -3.90 -8.36 -5.26
N LEU A 81 -3.97 -7.28 -4.49
CA LEU A 81 -4.01 -5.90 -5.00
C LEU A 81 -2.70 -5.50 -5.68
N LEU A 82 -1.55 -5.84 -5.09
CA LEU A 82 -0.23 -5.59 -5.68
C LEU A 82 -0.04 -6.33 -7.01
N SER A 83 -0.65 -7.51 -7.15
CA SER A 83 -0.55 -8.33 -8.36
C SER A 83 -1.41 -7.79 -9.51
N VAL A 84 -2.25 -6.77 -9.29
CA VAL A 84 -3.03 -6.14 -10.37
C VAL A 84 -2.09 -5.31 -11.26
N PRO A 85 -1.86 -5.69 -12.52
CA PRO A 85 -1.10 -4.86 -13.45
C PRO A 85 -1.92 -3.65 -13.90
N GLY A 86 -1.23 -2.57 -14.25
CA GLY A 86 -1.83 -1.37 -14.83
C GLY A 86 -1.90 -0.16 -13.91
N ASP A 87 -2.59 0.87 -14.41
CA ASP A 87 -2.63 2.22 -13.84
C ASP A 87 -3.52 2.34 -12.60
N PHE A 88 -3.43 3.50 -11.94
CA PHE A 88 -4.19 3.80 -10.72
C PHE A 88 -5.70 3.58 -10.88
N ALA A 89 -6.30 3.97 -12.01
CA ALA A 89 -7.72 3.76 -12.28
C ALA A 89 -8.11 2.27 -12.34
N THR A 90 -7.25 1.44 -12.95
CA THR A 90 -7.44 -0.02 -13.00
C THR A 90 -7.34 -0.63 -11.61
N LEU A 91 -6.37 -0.18 -10.81
CA LEU A 91 -6.22 -0.58 -9.42
C LEU A 91 -7.47 -0.23 -8.60
N GLN A 92 -8.01 0.98 -8.73
CA GLN A 92 -9.23 1.39 -8.03
C GLN A 92 -10.44 0.53 -8.40
N ARG A 93 -10.64 0.25 -9.69
CA ARG A 93 -11.73 -0.62 -10.16
C ARG A 93 -11.58 -2.03 -9.60
N ARG A 94 -10.38 -2.61 -9.68
CA ARG A 94 -10.11 -3.96 -9.18
C ARG A 94 -10.17 -4.04 -7.66
N ALA A 95 -9.78 -2.99 -6.95
CA ALA A 95 -9.85 -2.95 -5.50
C ALA A 95 -11.29 -3.09 -4.99
N LYS A 96 -12.26 -2.48 -5.68
CA LYS A 96 -13.70 -2.66 -5.36
C LYS A 96 -14.19 -4.09 -5.52
N THR A 97 -13.57 -4.87 -6.42
CA THR A 97 -13.92 -6.29 -6.65
C THR A 97 -13.15 -7.23 -5.73
N ILE A 98 -11.90 -6.90 -5.38
CA ILE A 98 -10.99 -7.78 -4.63
C ILE A 98 -11.18 -7.63 -3.13
N VAL A 99 -11.36 -6.40 -2.65
CA VAL A 99 -11.57 -6.13 -1.23
C VAL A 99 -13.07 -6.29 -0.98
N PRO A 100 -13.48 -7.27 -0.14
CA PRO A 100 -14.89 -7.40 0.22
C PRO A 100 -15.39 -6.06 0.78
N GLU A 101 -16.65 -5.71 0.54
CA GLU A 101 -17.35 -4.61 1.23
C GLU A 101 -17.50 -4.98 2.71
N VAL A 102 -16.38 -5.03 3.42
CA VAL A 102 -16.35 -4.90 4.87
C VAL A 102 -16.64 -3.44 5.08
N ASP A 103 -17.79 -3.13 5.70
CA ASP A 103 -18.25 -1.79 6.06
C ASP A 103 -17.07 -0.83 6.19
N LYS A 104 -16.79 -0.11 5.10
CA LYS A 104 -15.78 0.95 5.15
C LYS A 104 -16.41 1.99 6.05
N PRO A 105 -15.81 2.36 7.21
CA PRO A 105 -16.21 3.60 7.84
C PRO A 105 -15.98 4.68 6.77
N ALA A 106 -17.07 5.33 6.37
CA ALA A 106 -17.01 6.46 5.45
C ALA A 106 -15.97 7.45 6.00
N PRO A 107 -15.09 8.02 5.15
CA PRO A 107 -14.24 9.10 5.63
C PRO A 107 -15.16 10.27 6.03
N GLU A 108 -15.14 10.65 7.30
CA GLU A 108 -15.68 11.93 7.79
C GLU A 108 -14.95 13.12 7.13
#